data_AF-A0A2R6NDF8-F1
#
_entry.id   AF-A0A2R6NDF8-F1
#
_cell.length_a   1.000
_cell.length_b   1.000
_cell.length_c   1.000
_cell.angle_alpha   90.00
_cell.angle_beta   90.00
_cell.angle_gamma   90.00
#
_symmetry.space_group_name_H-M   'P 1'
#
loop_
_entity.id
_entity.type
_entity.pdbx_description
1 polymer ?
#
loop_
_entity_poly.entity_id
_entity_poly.type
_entity_poly.pdbx_seq_one_letter_code
_entity_poly.pdbx_strand_id
1 'polypeptide(L)'
;MIVASDSAAWAGERVGERVVVNHWLAAETRKRAVATSQGGAATAEEGETLAAEIDALNDDEALDALLQRKPGAAAFLWRARPVEWIRTEISQREFERLRFVEGPDELGWRALAPSGRVIDGAERIAAGDRGALEAETGVEIERVCSMAETLADRDRLGTFVLARRGRGPPTIADGNHRATAVALHLHRTGEYRPQRAFLGTATEPVLSPLWQRLRAALARLRPGGPRW
;
A
#
# COMPACT_ATOMS: atom_id res chain seq x y z
N MET A 1 -8.58 -15.93 -34.18
CA MET A 1 -7.89 -15.92 -32.87
C MET A 1 -8.35 -14.67 -32.14
N ILE A 2 -9.38 -14.81 -31.30
CA ILE A 2 -9.97 -13.68 -30.55
C ILE A 2 -9.07 -13.45 -29.35
N VAL A 3 -8.40 -12.30 -29.30
CA VAL A 3 -7.71 -11.83 -28.09
C VAL A 3 -8.80 -11.54 -27.08
N ALA A 4 -9.03 -12.46 -26.14
CA ALA A 4 -9.90 -12.22 -25.01
C ALA A 4 -9.32 -11.01 -24.26
N SER A 5 -10.06 -9.91 -24.22
CA SER A 5 -9.72 -8.74 -23.41
C SER A 5 -9.73 -9.20 -21.96
N ASP A 6 -8.54 -9.47 -21.43
CA ASP A 6 -8.29 -9.94 -20.06
C ASP A 6 -8.45 -8.79 -19.03
N SER A 7 -9.44 -7.93 -19.28
CA SER A 7 -10.03 -7.02 -18.32
C SER A 7 -11.01 -7.84 -17.48
N ALA A 8 -10.49 -8.65 -16.56
CA ALA A 8 -11.25 -9.02 -15.38
C ALA A 8 -11.69 -7.68 -14.75
N ALA A 9 -12.95 -7.35 -14.92
CA ALA A 9 -13.49 -6.09 -14.44
C ALA A 9 -13.48 -6.19 -12.92
N TRP A 10 -12.59 -5.42 -12.30
CA TRP A 10 -12.56 -5.24 -10.86
C TRP A 10 -13.92 -4.67 -10.46
N ALA A 11 -14.82 -5.53 -10.00
CA ALA A 11 -16.18 -5.17 -9.64
C ALA A 11 -16.17 -4.61 -8.22
N GLY A 12 -16.91 -3.53 -7.97
CA GLY A 12 -16.91 -2.90 -6.67
C GLY A 12 -17.84 -1.71 -6.56
N GLU A 13 -18.00 -1.26 -5.32
CA GLU A 13 -18.73 -0.06 -4.97
C GLU A 13 -17.84 1.16 -5.22
N ARG A 14 -18.31 2.17 -5.96
CA ARG A 14 -17.60 3.44 -6.08
C ARG A 14 -17.60 4.16 -4.74
N VAL A 15 -16.44 4.67 -4.33
CA VAL A 15 -16.29 5.40 -3.06
C VAL A 15 -15.58 6.73 -3.28
N GLY A 16 -15.87 7.70 -2.42
CA GLY A 16 -15.18 8.98 -2.42
C GLY A 16 -13.72 8.83 -1.96
N GLU A 17 -12.81 9.63 -2.53
CA GLU A 17 -11.39 9.60 -2.19
C GLU A 17 -11.15 9.81 -0.69
N ARG A 18 -11.92 10.70 -0.05
CA ARG A 18 -11.86 10.96 1.39
C ARG A 18 -11.99 9.69 2.24
N VAL A 19 -12.86 8.76 1.85
CA VAL A 19 -13.02 7.47 2.55
C VAL A 19 -11.73 6.66 2.53
N VAL A 20 -11.01 6.69 1.39
CA VAL A 20 -9.75 5.96 1.20
C VAL A 20 -8.61 6.65 1.95
N VAL A 21 -8.53 7.98 1.89
CA VAL A 21 -7.52 8.78 2.60
C VAL A 21 -7.66 8.58 4.11
N ASN A 22 -8.87 8.64 4.66
CA ASN A 22 -9.10 8.42 6.10
C ASN A 22 -8.73 7.00 6.52
N HIS A 23 -9.12 6.00 5.72
CA HIS A 23 -8.71 4.62 5.95
C HIS A 23 -7.18 4.47 5.99
N TRP A 24 -6.50 5.07 5.01
CA TRP A 24 -5.06 4.95 4.88
C TRP A 24 -4.33 5.68 6.02
N LEU A 25 -4.77 6.89 6.37
CA LEU A 25 -4.23 7.63 7.52
C LEU A 25 -4.39 6.85 8.82
N ALA A 26 -5.57 6.27 9.08
CA ALA A 26 -5.81 5.44 10.25
C ALA A 26 -4.94 4.18 10.27
N ALA A 27 -4.67 3.58 9.10
CA ALA A 27 -3.73 2.47 8.99
C ALA A 27 -2.28 2.89 9.29
N GLU A 28 -1.83 4.06 8.83
CA GLU A 28 -0.49 4.57 9.11
C GLU A 28 -0.31 4.99 10.57
N THR A 29 -1.31 5.62 11.19
CA THR A 29 -1.22 6.00 12.61
C THR A 29 -1.12 4.75 13.50
N ARG A 30 -1.92 3.71 13.24
CA ARG A 30 -1.84 2.44 13.98
C ARG A 30 -0.47 1.78 13.88
N LYS A 31 0.17 1.80 12.70
CA LYS A 31 1.53 1.24 12.54
C LYS A 31 2.56 1.96 13.39
N ARG A 32 2.47 3.30 13.47
CA ARG A 32 3.35 4.09 14.33
C ARG A 32 3.10 3.83 15.80
N ALA A 33 1.82 3.80 16.22
CA ALA A 33 1.45 3.49 17.59
C ALA A 33 2.08 2.15 18.04
N VAL A 34 1.94 1.09 17.23
CA VAL A 34 2.55 -0.22 17.48
C VAL A 34 4.08 -0.19 17.48
N ALA A 35 4.72 0.69 16.71
CA ALA A 35 6.18 0.83 16.75
C ALA A 35 6.67 1.56 18.02
N THR A 36 5.88 2.50 18.55
CA THR A 36 6.21 3.26 19.77
C THR A 36 5.81 2.55 21.06
N SER A 37 4.71 1.80 21.06
CA SER A 37 4.30 0.96 22.18
C SER A 37 4.93 -0.40 22.00
N GLN A 38 5.82 -0.83 22.88
CA GLN A 38 6.25 -2.24 22.93
C GLN A 38 5.03 -3.14 23.16
N GLY A 39 4.40 -3.62 22.09
CA GLY A 39 3.42 -4.72 22.09
C GLY A 39 2.00 -4.46 22.62
N GLY A 40 1.61 -3.22 22.94
CA GLY A 40 0.26 -2.92 23.42
C GLY A 40 -0.77 -2.89 22.28
N ALA A 41 -1.86 -3.66 22.39
CA ALA A 41 -3.00 -3.54 21.49
C ALA A 41 -3.71 -2.19 21.76
N ALA A 42 -3.93 -1.39 20.70
CA ALA A 42 -4.67 -0.14 20.81
C ALA A 42 -6.08 -0.40 21.37
N THR A 43 -6.49 0.37 22.37
CA THR A 43 -7.81 0.22 22.99
C THR A 43 -8.91 0.79 22.09
N ALA A 44 -10.17 0.42 22.35
CA ALA A 44 -11.31 0.93 21.58
C ALA A 44 -11.43 2.47 21.66
N GLU A 45 -11.15 3.05 22.83
CA GLU A 45 -11.16 4.49 23.07
C GLU A 45 -10.06 5.23 22.30
N GLU A 46 -8.85 4.65 22.21
CA GLU A 46 -7.78 5.18 21.36
C GLU A 46 -8.13 5.11 19.88
N GLY A 47 -8.81 4.05 19.45
CA GLY A 47 -9.30 3.89 18.08
C GLY A 47 -10.36 4.94 17.70
N GLU A 48 -11.27 5.26 18.61
CA GLU A 48 -12.33 6.25 18.40
C GLU A 48 -11.77 7.69 18.41
N THR A 49 -10.84 7.98 19.32
CA THR A 49 -10.13 9.27 19.38
C THR A 49 -9.36 9.52 18.08
N LEU A 50 -8.65 8.51 17.59
CA LEU A 50 -7.91 8.60 16.32
C LEU A 50 -8.83 8.86 15.12
N ALA A 51 -10.00 8.22 15.08
CA ALA A 51 -10.96 8.43 14.01
C ALA A 51 -11.48 9.88 14.01
N ALA A 52 -11.82 10.41 15.19
CA ALA A 52 -12.27 11.79 15.35
C ALA A 52 -11.20 12.82 14.95
N GLU A 53 -9.93 12.59 15.29
CA GLU A 53 -8.82 13.46 14.87
C GLU A 53 -8.66 13.48 13.35
N ILE A 54 -8.75 12.33 12.68
CA ILE A 54 -8.65 12.25 11.22
C ILE A 54 -9.86 12.94 10.57
N ASP A 55 -11.07 12.72 11.09
CA ASP A 55 -12.30 13.29 10.55
C ASP A 55 -12.36 14.82 10.69
N ALA A 56 -11.68 15.39 11.69
CA ALA A 56 -11.54 16.83 11.87
C ALA A 56 -10.68 17.51 10.79
N LEU A 57 -9.79 16.77 10.10
CA LEU A 57 -8.97 17.32 9.01
C LEU A 57 -9.81 17.58 7.77
N ASN A 58 -9.61 18.70 7.09
CA ASN A 58 -10.17 18.87 5.75
C ASN A 58 -9.46 17.97 4.70
N ASP A 59 -9.95 17.98 3.46
CA ASP A 59 -9.45 17.10 2.39
C ASP A 59 -7.98 17.33 2.05
N ASP A 60 -7.56 18.60 1.97
CA ASP A 60 -6.18 18.98 1.67
C ASP A 60 -5.25 18.62 2.84
N GLU A 61 -5.66 18.89 4.07
CA GLU A 61 -4.92 18.56 5.28
C GLU A 61 -4.70 17.05 5.43
N ALA A 62 -5.72 16.24 5.13
CA ALA A 62 -5.60 14.79 5.20
C ALA A 62 -4.69 14.25 4.09
N LEU A 63 -4.78 14.79 2.88
CA LEU A 63 -3.88 14.40 1.79
C LEU A 63 -2.43 14.79 2.10
N ASP A 64 -2.20 15.98 2.61
CA ASP A 64 -0.86 16.45 3.01
C ASP A 64 -0.31 15.62 4.17
N ALA A 65 -1.12 15.32 5.19
CA ALA A 65 -0.73 14.43 6.29
C ALA A 65 -0.33 13.04 5.77
N LEU A 66 -1.06 12.51 4.78
CA LEU A 66 -0.76 11.21 4.18
C LEU A 66 0.54 11.26 3.36
N LEU A 67 0.75 12.32 2.57
CA LEU A 67 1.97 12.51 1.78
C LEU A 67 3.20 12.70 2.66
N GLN A 68 3.09 13.40 3.79
CA GLN A 68 4.18 13.53 4.76
C GLN A 68 4.56 12.17 5.38
N ARG A 69 3.57 11.29 5.60
CA ARG A 69 3.81 9.96 6.18
C ARG A 69 4.31 8.93 5.16
N LYS A 70 3.81 9.00 3.92
CA LYS A 70 4.13 8.06 2.83
C LYS A 70 4.33 8.77 1.49
N PRO A 71 5.41 9.57 1.34
CA PRO A 71 5.60 10.40 0.15
C PRO A 71 5.70 9.57 -1.13
N GLY A 72 6.31 8.38 -1.09
CA GLY A 72 6.42 7.49 -2.26
C GLY A 72 5.10 6.84 -2.67
N ALA A 73 4.49 6.08 -1.76
CA ALA A 73 3.27 5.33 -2.06
C ALA A 73 2.05 6.23 -2.30
N ALA A 74 1.91 7.32 -1.53
CA ALA A 74 0.80 8.26 -1.65
C ALA A 74 0.97 9.25 -2.81
N ALA A 75 2.16 9.38 -3.41
CA ALA A 75 2.36 10.22 -4.60
C ALA A 75 1.46 9.83 -5.78
N PHE A 76 0.89 8.61 -5.79
CA PHE A 76 -0.15 8.24 -6.74
C PHE A 76 -1.36 9.19 -6.70
N LEU A 77 -1.86 9.54 -5.50
CA LEU A 77 -3.00 10.44 -5.31
C LEU A 77 -2.73 11.83 -5.90
N TRP A 78 -1.48 12.30 -5.80
CA TRP A 78 -1.07 13.60 -6.30
C TRP A 78 -0.83 13.62 -7.82
N ARG A 79 -0.21 12.57 -8.36
CA ARG A 79 0.31 12.55 -9.75
C ARG A 79 -0.69 12.03 -10.79
N ALA A 80 -1.82 11.48 -10.37
CA ALA A 80 -2.69 10.70 -11.23
C ALA A 80 -4.16 11.15 -11.12
N ARG A 81 -4.43 12.45 -11.23
CA ARG A 81 -5.79 13.00 -11.21
C ARG A 81 -6.43 13.03 -12.60
N PRO A 82 -7.72 12.71 -12.73
CA PRO A 82 -8.62 12.22 -11.67
C PRO A 82 -8.34 10.75 -11.31
N VAL A 83 -8.50 10.41 -10.02
CA VAL A 83 -8.47 9.01 -9.54
C VAL A 83 -9.91 8.56 -9.28
N GLU A 84 -10.33 7.49 -9.93
CA GLU A 84 -11.57 6.79 -9.55
C GLU A 84 -11.25 5.72 -8.51
N TRP A 85 -12.03 5.68 -7.43
CA TRP A 85 -11.87 4.72 -6.35
C TRP A 85 -13.04 3.73 -6.31
N ILE A 86 -12.71 2.45 -6.26
CA ILE A 86 -13.67 1.38 -5.98
C ILE A 86 -13.27 0.63 -4.71
N ARG A 87 -14.26 0.30 -3.89
CA ARG A 87 -14.15 -0.69 -2.82
C ARG A 87 -14.55 -2.04 -3.39
N THR A 88 -13.70 -3.04 -3.24
CA THR A 88 -13.84 -4.33 -3.87
C THR A 88 -13.34 -5.46 -2.95
N GLU A 89 -13.73 -6.68 -3.27
CA GLU A 89 -13.16 -7.90 -2.72
C GLU A 89 -12.34 -8.57 -3.82
N ILE A 90 -11.08 -8.88 -3.52
CA ILE A 90 -10.12 -9.41 -4.49
C ILE A 90 -10.31 -10.92 -4.57
N SER A 91 -10.50 -11.44 -5.78
CA SER A 91 -10.45 -12.89 -6.04
C SER A 91 -9.01 -13.42 -6.04
N GLN A 92 -8.83 -14.73 -5.91
CA GLN A 92 -7.49 -15.35 -5.98
C GLN A 92 -6.74 -14.96 -7.27
N ARG A 93 -7.41 -15.03 -8.43
CA ARG A 93 -6.83 -14.71 -9.74
C ARG A 93 -6.37 -13.26 -9.82
N GLU A 94 -7.13 -12.33 -9.23
CA GLU A 94 -6.73 -10.92 -9.19
C GLU A 94 -5.57 -10.69 -8.21
N PHE A 95 -5.58 -11.40 -7.09
CA PHE A 95 -4.54 -11.33 -6.07
C PHE A 95 -3.18 -11.83 -6.59
N GLU A 96 -3.15 -12.94 -7.32
CA GLU A 96 -1.93 -13.51 -7.92
C GLU A 96 -1.24 -12.60 -8.95
N ARG A 97 -1.97 -11.59 -9.44
CA ARG A 97 -1.48 -10.57 -10.38
C ARG A 97 -0.98 -9.31 -9.69
N LEU A 98 -1.18 -9.18 -8.37
CA LEU A 98 -0.74 -8.01 -7.62
C LEU A 98 0.78 -7.88 -7.64
N ARG A 99 1.21 -6.62 -7.69
CA ARG A 99 2.62 -6.24 -7.63
C ARG A 99 2.91 -5.40 -6.39
N PHE A 100 4.13 -5.49 -5.90
CA PHE A 100 4.63 -4.51 -4.95
C PHE A 100 4.62 -3.12 -5.59
N VAL A 101 4.34 -2.07 -4.79
CA VAL A 101 4.49 -0.70 -5.27
C VAL A 101 5.93 -0.43 -5.67
N GLU A 102 6.10 0.26 -6.79
CA GLU A 102 7.37 0.85 -7.16
C GLU A 102 7.65 2.02 -6.22
N GLY A 103 8.54 1.80 -5.25
CA GLY A 103 9.07 2.85 -4.39
C GLY A 103 10.59 2.88 -4.44
N PRO A 104 11.22 3.77 -3.66
CA PRO A 104 12.68 3.81 -3.52
C PRO A 104 13.22 2.42 -3.18
N ASP A 105 14.42 2.10 -3.67
CA ASP A 105 15.04 0.78 -3.50
C ASP A 105 15.15 0.36 -2.02
N GLU A 106 15.22 1.35 -1.13
CA GLU A 106 15.22 1.25 0.33
C GLU A 106 14.00 0.53 0.94
N LEU A 107 12.91 0.34 0.18
CA LEU A 107 11.73 -0.41 0.67
C LEU A 107 11.92 -1.94 0.64
N GLY A 108 13.00 -2.46 0.05
CA GLY A 108 13.38 -3.88 0.14
C GLY A 108 12.55 -4.87 -0.69
N TRP A 109 11.33 -4.51 -1.09
CA TRP A 109 10.41 -5.43 -1.77
C TRP A 109 10.90 -5.92 -3.14
N ARG A 110 11.62 -5.08 -3.90
CA ARG A 110 12.24 -5.50 -5.16
C ARG A 110 13.45 -6.42 -4.93
N ALA A 111 14.19 -6.20 -3.84
CA ALA A 111 15.27 -7.10 -3.45
C ALA A 111 14.71 -8.48 -3.10
N LEU A 112 13.56 -8.53 -2.41
CA LEU A 112 12.84 -9.78 -2.12
C LEU A 112 12.30 -10.45 -3.38
N ALA A 113 11.60 -9.72 -4.25
CA ALA A 113 11.01 -10.24 -5.48
C ALA A 113 11.38 -9.35 -6.69
N PRO A 114 12.45 -9.71 -7.43
CA PRO A 114 12.89 -8.92 -8.59
C PRO A 114 11.83 -8.79 -9.71
N SER A 115 10.92 -9.76 -9.84
CA SER A 115 9.78 -9.69 -10.77
C SER A 115 8.74 -8.62 -10.40
N GLY A 116 8.80 -8.13 -9.16
CA GLY A 116 7.82 -7.24 -8.53
C GLY A 116 6.50 -7.91 -8.16
N ARG A 117 6.33 -9.22 -8.40
CA ARG A 117 5.11 -9.95 -8.05
C ARG A 117 5.13 -10.35 -6.58
N VAL A 118 3.96 -10.29 -5.95
CA VAL A 118 3.81 -10.66 -4.54
C VAL A 118 3.99 -12.16 -4.32
N ILE A 119 3.43 -12.98 -5.22
CA ILE A 119 3.51 -14.45 -5.15
C ILE A 119 4.96 -14.92 -5.15
N ASP A 120 5.78 -14.43 -6.09
CA ASP A 120 7.18 -14.79 -6.19
C ASP A 120 7.97 -14.41 -4.91
N GLY A 121 7.59 -13.31 -4.24
CA GLY A 121 8.16 -12.95 -2.94
C GLY A 121 7.81 -13.94 -1.84
N ALA A 122 6.57 -14.42 -1.79
CA ALA A 122 6.15 -15.44 -0.83
C ALA A 122 6.80 -16.80 -1.08
N GLU A 123 6.94 -17.20 -2.34
CA GLU A 123 7.66 -18.42 -2.74
C GLU A 123 9.12 -18.37 -2.27
N ARG A 124 9.78 -17.22 -2.43
CA ARG A 124 11.15 -17.04 -1.93
C ARG A 124 11.23 -17.15 -0.41
N ILE A 125 10.28 -16.57 0.32
CA ILE A 125 10.21 -16.71 1.79
C ILE A 125 10.00 -18.17 2.19
N ALA A 126 9.16 -18.90 1.47
CA ALA A 126 8.87 -20.29 1.77
C ALA A 126 10.10 -21.21 1.56
N ALA A 127 10.93 -20.90 0.57
CA ALA A 127 12.12 -21.68 0.24
C ALA A 127 13.40 -21.25 1.00
N GLY A 128 13.43 -20.01 1.51
CA GLY A 128 14.63 -19.41 2.09
C GLY A 128 14.71 -19.46 3.62
N ASP A 129 15.89 -19.12 4.12
CA ASP A 129 16.08 -18.82 5.54
C ASP A 129 15.56 -17.41 5.87
N ARG A 130 14.72 -17.31 6.90
CA ARG A 130 14.02 -16.07 7.24
C ARG A 130 14.99 -14.96 7.64
N GLY A 131 15.91 -15.26 8.56
CA GLY A 131 16.88 -14.28 9.07
C GLY A 131 17.83 -13.80 7.99
N ALA A 132 18.29 -14.69 7.12
CA ALA A 132 19.11 -14.33 5.97
C ALA A 132 18.37 -13.40 5.00
N LEU A 133 17.09 -13.68 4.70
CA LEU A 133 16.28 -12.84 3.82
C LEU A 133 15.97 -11.47 4.45
N GLU A 134 15.73 -11.38 5.76
CA GLU A 134 15.59 -10.10 6.46
C GLU A 134 16.86 -9.27 6.33
N ALA A 135 18.02 -9.87 6.60
CA ALA A 135 19.31 -9.19 6.50
C ALA A 135 19.63 -8.73 5.08
N GLU A 136 19.28 -9.54 4.07
CA GLU A 136 19.52 -9.22 2.66
C GLU A 136 18.60 -8.12 2.15
N THR A 137 17.30 -8.19 2.48
CA THR A 137 16.28 -7.37 1.82
C THR A 137 15.82 -6.18 2.66
N GLY A 138 16.02 -6.21 3.97
CA GLY A 138 15.47 -5.24 4.92
C GLY A 138 13.95 -5.35 5.12
N VAL A 139 13.29 -6.35 4.53
CA VAL A 139 11.87 -6.63 4.77
C VAL A 139 11.71 -7.38 6.10
N GLU A 140 10.70 -7.04 6.89
CA GLU A 140 10.35 -7.73 8.15
C GLU A 140 9.69 -9.11 7.86
N ILE A 141 10.49 -10.13 7.52
CA ILE A 141 10.03 -11.48 7.14
C ILE A 141 9.35 -12.20 8.30
N GLU A 142 9.82 -12.06 9.54
CA GLU A 142 9.18 -12.66 10.71
C GLU A 142 7.77 -12.09 10.93
N ARG A 143 7.60 -10.79 10.67
CA ARG A 143 6.28 -10.16 10.70
C ARG A 143 5.36 -10.73 9.62
N VAL A 144 5.87 -10.97 8.42
CA VAL A 144 5.11 -11.63 7.34
C VAL A 144 4.69 -13.03 7.77
N CYS A 145 5.59 -13.81 8.36
CA CYS A 145 5.29 -15.16 8.84
C CYS A 145 4.22 -15.15 9.93
N SER A 146 4.36 -14.29 10.94
CA SER A 146 3.37 -14.15 12.02
C SER A 146 1.98 -13.73 11.49
N MET A 147 1.93 -12.85 10.50
CA MET A 147 0.67 -12.49 9.84
C MET A 147 0.07 -13.67 9.07
N ALA A 148 0.88 -14.48 8.40
CA ALA A 148 0.41 -15.65 7.66
C ALA A 148 -0.16 -16.73 8.59
N GLU A 149 0.45 -16.89 9.77
CA GLU A 149 -0.06 -17.74 10.85
C GLU A 149 -1.37 -17.19 11.42
N THR A 150 -1.44 -15.89 11.70
CA THR A 150 -2.69 -15.23 12.15
C THR A 150 -3.84 -15.40 11.16
N LEU A 151 -3.54 -15.44 9.85
CA LEU A 151 -4.55 -15.66 8.82
C LEU A 151 -5.11 -17.09 8.85
N ALA A 152 -4.42 -18.08 9.42
CA ALA A 152 -4.99 -19.41 9.60
C ALA A 152 -6.26 -19.35 10.49
N ASP A 153 -6.23 -18.50 11.51
CA ASP A 153 -7.29 -18.35 12.51
C ASP A 153 -8.30 -17.23 12.20
N ARG A 154 -8.13 -16.49 11.10
CA ARG A 154 -8.97 -15.34 10.72
C ARG A 154 -9.30 -15.34 9.24
N ASP A 155 -10.45 -14.76 8.88
CA ASP A 155 -10.82 -14.68 7.46
C ASP A 155 -9.95 -13.68 6.65
N ARG A 156 -9.38 -12.67 7.32
CA ARG A 156 -8.70 -11.54 6.66
C ARG A 156 -7.69 -10.80 7.52
N LEU A 157 -6.69 -10.20 6.87
CA LEU A 157 -5.64 -9.40 7.52
C LEU A 157 -5.87 -7.88 7.46
N GLY A 158 -6.93 -7.43 6.79
CA GLY A 158 -7.31 -6.02 6.68
C GLY A 158 -7.52 -5.59 5.23
N THR A 159 -7.87 -4.32 5.04
CA THR A 159 -8.10 -3.76 3.70
C THR A 159 -6.79 -3.31 3.06
N PHE A 160 -6.61 -3.59 1.78
CA PHE A 160 -5.48 -3.08 0.99
C PHE A 160 -5.80 -1.75 0.33
N VAL A 161 -4.77 -0.95 0.06
CA VAL A 161 -4.88 0.18 -0.86
C VAL A 161 -4.07 -0.18 -2.10
N LEU A 162 -4.77 -0.28 -3.23
CA LEU A 162 -4.21 -0.63 -4.52
C LEU A 162 -4.24 0.58 -5.44
N ALA A 163 -3.22 0.69 -6.28
CA ALA A 163 -3.11 1.72 -7.30
C ALA A 163 -2.87 1.07 -8.66
N ARG A 164 -3.67 1.47 -9.66
CA ARG A 164 -3.51 1.06 -11.05
C ARG A 164 -3.37 2.29 -11.94
N ARG A 165 -2.27 2.32 -12.71
CA ARG A 165 -2.05 3.30 -13.78
C ARG A 165 -2.26 2.62 -15.13
N GLY A 166 -3.13 3.20 -15.95
CA GLY A 166 -3.44 2.65 -17.27
C GLY A 166 -3.96 1.21 -17.20
N ARG A 167 -3.50 0.36 -18.13
CA ARG A 167 -3.95 -1.04 -18.28
C ARG A 167 -3.07 -2.07 -17.56
N GLY A 168 -2.06 -1.63 -16.81
CA GLY A 168 -1.17 -2.52 -16.07
C GLY A 168 -1.84 -3.21 -14.87
N PRO A 169 -1.21 -4.25 -14.30
CA PRO A 169 -1.68 -4.85 -13.07
C PRO A 169 -1.65 -3.84 -11.91
N PRO A 170 -2.58 -3.92 -10.94
CA PRO A 170 -2.52 -3.08 -9.75
C PRO A 170 -1.29 -3.34 -8.90
N THR A 171 -0.83 -2.26 -8.27
CA THR A 171 0.27 -2.25 -7.30
C THR A 171 -0.26 -1.99 -5.89
N ILE A 172 0.39 -2.53 -4.88
CA ILE A 172 -0.01 -2.37 -3.48
C ILE A 172 0.61 -1.11 -2.89
N ALA A 173 -0.17 -0.03 -2.82
CA ALA A 173 0.24 1.22 -2.20
C ALA A 173 0.23 1.13 -0.65
N ASP A 174 -0.70 0.35 -0.10
CA ASP A 174 -0.66 -0.05 1.31
C ASP A 174 -1.02 -1.51 1.52
N GLY A 175 -0.20 -2.18 2.33
CA GLY A 175 -0.42 -3.56 2.75
C GLY A 175 0.58 -4.58 2.23
N ASN A 176 1.78 -4.20 1.77
CA ASN A 176 2.78 -5.17 1.25
C ASN A 176 3.02 -6.35 2.20
N HIS A 177 3.31 -6.11 3.50
CA HIS A 177 3.48 -7.19 4.48
C HIS A 177 2.25 -8.12 4.56
N ARG A 178 1.04 -7.53 4.60
CA ARG A 178 -0.21 -8.31 4.66
C ARG A 178 -0.45 -9.10 3.37
N ALA A 179 -0.16 -8.52 2.21
CA ALA A 179 -0.29 -9.20 0.93
C ALA A 179 0.72 -10.34 0.82
N THR A 180 1.99 -10.12 1.17
CA THR A 180 2.99 -11.20 1.19
C THR A 180 2.58 -12.31 2.17
N ALA A 181 1.97 -11.97 3.31
CA ALA A 181 1.46 -12.96 4.26
C ALA A 181 0.31 -13.79 3.70
N VAL A 182 -0.65 -13.16 2.99
CA VAL A 182 -1.74 -13.87 2.28
C VAL A 182 -1.16 -14.78 1.20
N ALA A 183 -0.17 -14.31 0.44
CA ALA A 183 0.50 -15.11 -0.58
C ALA A 183 1.27 -16.30 0.02
N LEU A 184 1.92 -16.11 1.17
CA LEU A 184 2.63 -17.16 1.89
C LEU A 184 1.66 -18.20 2.46
N HIS A 185 0.53 -17.76 3.00
CA HIS A 185 -0.54 -18.65 3.44
C HIS A 185 -1.09 -19.48 2.28
N LEU A 186 -1.42 -18.83 1.15
CA LEU A 186 -1.88 -19.50 -0.08
C LEU A 186 -0.84 -20.53 -0.55
N HIS A 187 0.44 -20.17 -0.59
CA HIS A 187 1.50 -21.08 -1.01
C HIS A 187 1.61 -22.31 -0.08
N ARG A 188 1.49 -22.12 1.23
CA ARG A 188 1.62 -23.20 2.23
C ARG A 188 0.42 -24.14 2.29
N THR A 189 -0.78 -23.62 2.06
CA THR A 189 -2.04 -24.35 2.32
C THR A 189 -2.80 -24.70 1.05
N GLY A 190 -2.52 -24.01 -0.06
CA GLY A 190 -3.35 -24.03 -1.26
C GLY A 190 -4.68 -23.27 -1.12
N GLU A 191 -4.94 -22.63 0.02
CA GLU A 191 -6.19 -21.93 0.31
C GLU A 191 -6.05 -20.42 0.13
N TYR A 192 -6.93 -19.82 -0.69
CA TYR A 192 -7.05 -18.38 -0.79
C TYR A 192 -8.26 -17.88 -0.01
N ARG A 193 -8.01 -16.95 0.92
CA ARG A 193 -9.07 -16.20 1.62
C ARG A 193 -9.26 -14.84 0.97
N PRO A 194 -10.47 -14.51 0.46
CA PRO A 194 -10.73 -13.22 -0.17
C PRO A 194 -10.39 -12.02 0.72
N GLN A 195 -9.70 -11.05 0.15
CA GLN A 195 -9.28 -9.84 0.87
C GLN A 195 -10.01 -8.61 0.33
N ARG A 196 -10.27 -7.63 1.20
CA ARG A 196 -10.88 -6.36 0.79
C ARG A 196 -9.82 -5.38 0.31
N ALA A 197 -10.19 -4.54 -0.65
CA ALA A 197 -9.32 -3.47 -1.12
C ALA A 197 -10.07 -2.22 -1.55
N PHE A 198 -9.38 -1.09 -1.46
CA PHE A 198 -9.66 0.09 -2.25
C PHE A 198 -8.74 0.07 -3.47
N LEU A 199 -9.30 0.07 -4.67
CA LEU A 199 -8.55 0.19 -5.91
C LEU A 199 -8.74 1.59 -6.49
N GLY A 200 -7.65 2.35 -6.56
CA GLY A 200 -7.57 3.63 -7.23
C GLY A 200 -7.10 3.44 -8.66
N THR A 201 -7.86 3.95 -9.63
CA THR A 201 -7.54 3.85 -11.06
C THR A 201 -7.46 5.25 -11.66
N ALA A 202 -6.38 5.50 -12.39
CA ALA A 202 -6.16 6.76 -13.08
C ALA A 202 -5.83 6.54 -14.56
N THR A 203 -6.40 7.39 -15.41
CA THR A 203 -6.25 7.39 -16.87
C THR A 203 -4.98 8.17 -17.26
N GLU A 204 -3.84 7.47 -17.30
CA GLU A 204 -2.51 7.97 -17.71
C GLU A 204 -1.97 9.23 -16.97
N PRO A 205 -0.64 9.48 -16.98
CA PRO A 205 -0.05 10.53 -16.16
C PRO A 205 -0.45 11.92 -16.65
N VAL A 206 -0.74 12.85 -15.74
CA VAL A 206 -0.48 14.26 -16.04
C VAL A 206 1.04 14.37 -16.18
N LEU A 207 1.53 14.50 -17.42
CA LEU A 207 2.93 14.78 -17.75
C LEU A 207 3.41 16.00 -16.94
N SER A 208 3.98 15.76 -15.76
CA SER A 208 4.59 16.81 -14.95
C SER A 208 6.05 16.52 -14.55
N PRO A 209 6.96 16.16 -15.47
CA PRO A 209 8.39 16.33 -15.21
C PRO A 209 8.76 17.80 -14.94
N LEU A 210 7.98 18.76 -15.46
CA LEU A 210 8.27 20.20 -15.37
C LEU A 210 7.99 20.81 -13.99
N TRP A 211 6.97 20.35 -13.26
CA TRP A 211 6.60 20.94 -11.96
C TRP A 211 7.58 20.60 -10.83
N GLN A 212 8.30 19.47 -10.91
CA GLN A 212 9.37 19.16 -9.94
C GLN A 212 10.59 20.08 -10.12
N ARG A 213 10.92 20.47 -11.37
CA ARG A 213 11.94 21.49 -11.64
C ARG A 213 11.49 22.88 -11.18
N LEU A 214 10.21 23.21 -11.34
CA LEU A 214 9.63 24.48 -10.90
C LEU A 214 9.53 24.62 -9.38
N ARG A 215 9.10 23.58 -8.64
CA ARG A 215 9.06 23.63 -7.16
C ARG A 215 10.46 23.67 -6.53
N ALA A 216 11.44 22.96 -7.09
CA ALA A 216 12.84 23.04 -6.64
C ALA A 216 13.47 24.43 -6.91
N ALA A 217 13.10 25.07 -8.03
CA ALA A 217 13.53 26.43 -8.35
C ALA A 217 12.82 27.49 -7.48
N LEU A 218 11.52 27.34 -7.21
CA LEU A 218 10.75 28.27 -6.38
C LEU A 218 11.11 28.17 -4.88
N ALA A 219 11.49 26.98 -4.39
CA ALA A 219 12.03 26.82 -3.04
C ALA A 219 13.41 27.50 -2.86
N ARG A 220 14.20 27.62 -3.94
CA ARG A 220 15.49 28.35 -3.96
C ARG A 220 15.34 29.86 -4.13
N LEU A 221 14.15 30.35 -4.45
CA LEU A 221 13.87 31.77 -4.68
C LEU A 221 13.11 32.44 -3.52
N ARG A 222 12.94 31.78 -2.37
CA ARG A 222 12.51 32.46 -1.15
C ARG A 222 13.68 33.30 -0.61
N PRO A 223 13.60 34.65 -0.63
CA PRO A 223 14.62 35.49 -0.02
C PRO A 223 14.32 35.57 1.48
N GLY A 224 15.26 35.09 2.31
CA GLY A 224 15.24 35.33 3.76
C GLY A 224 15.40 34.07 4.62
N GLY A 225 16.64 33.74 4.96
CA GLY A 225 17.01 32.75 5.99
C GLY A 225 18.52 32.87 6.29
N PRO A 226 18.97 32.73 7.55
CA PRO A 226 20.07 33.53 8.10
C PRO A 226 21.45 33.09 7.61
N ARG A 227 22.33 34.08 7.46
CA ARG A 227 23.79 33.88 7.39
C ARG A 227 24.27 33.49 8.78
N TRP A 228 24.93 32.34 8.91
CA TRP A 228 26.25 32.14 9.52
C TRP A 228 26.79 30.79 9.03
#